data_AF-A0A640SLW7-F1
#
_entry.id   AF-A0A640SLW7-F1
#
_cell.length_a   1.000
_cell.length_b   1.000
_cell.length_c   1.000
_cell.angle_alpha   90.00
_cell.angle_beta   90.00
_cell.angle_gamma   90.00
#
_symmetry.space_group_name_H-M   'P 1'
#
loop_
_entity.id
_entity.type
_entity.pdbx_description
1 polymer ?
#
loop_
_entity_poly.entity_id
_entity_poly.type
_entity_poly.pdbx_seq_one_letter_code
_entity_poly.pdbx_strand_id
1 'polypeptide(L)'
;MADEMALLVADVFEAAGALRRTGEAFAAAEGQTQARWQLMSAVSEEALTVSQAARRLGTARQGVQRVANGLTGARLAEFVPNPDHRTSPLLALTSEGRTTLRRITARAEAAHRVITAKLPEGDLAAARTLLQRLTEEVRDYAAGQKGERAKDGEESE
;
A
#
# COMPACT_ATOMS: atom_id res chain seq x y z
N MET A 1 -21.08 -19.24 18.51
CA MET A 1 -20.97 -17.95 17.79
C MET A 1 -19.70 -18.02 16.98
N ALA A 2 -19.75 -17.74 15.67
CA ALA A 2 -18.53 -17.62 14.89
C ALA A 2 -17.70 -16.47 15.48
N ASP A 3 -16.37 -16.62 15.45
CA ASP A 3 -15.48 -15.52 15.78
C ASP A 3 -15.70 -14.40 14.75
N GLU A 4 -16.37 -13.33 15.17
CA GLU A 4 -16.70 -12.18 14.32
C GLU A 4 -15.44 -11.56 13.71
N MET A 5 -14.31 -11.64 14.42
CA MET A 5 -13.01 -11.21 13.89
C MET A 5 -12.57 -12.10 12.72
N ALA A 6 -12.72 -13.42 12.82
CA ALA A 6 -12.33 -14.33 11.75
C ALA A 6 -13.15 -14.11 10.47
N LEU A 7 -14.46 -13.82 10.61
CA LEU A 7 -15.32 -13.47 9.48
C LEU A 7 -14.89 -12.14 8.84
N LEU A 8 -14.67 -11.10 9.66
CA LEU A 8 -14.20 -9.80 9.16
C LEU A 8 -12.85 -9.92 8.43
N VAL A 9 -11.93 -10.72 8.96
CA VAL A 9 -10.62 -10.96 8.32
C VAL A 9 -10.79 -11.62 6.96
N ALA A 10 -11.67 -12.62 6.84
CA ALA A 10 -11.96 -13.27 5.56
C ALA A 10 -12.53 -12.26 4.55
N ASP A 11 -13.52 -11.47 4.96
CA ASP A 11 -14.15 -10.44 4.12
C ASP A 11 -13.15 -9.38 3.65
N VAL A 12 -12.24 -8.95 4.54
CA VAL A 12 -11.17 -7.99 4.19
C VAL A 12 -10.25 -8.56 3.11
N PHE A 13 -9.85 -9.84 3.21
CA PHE A 13 -8.99 -10.45 2.19
C PHE A 13 -9.71 -10.68 0.87
N GLU A 14 -10.99 -11.06 0.91
CA GLU A 14 -11.81 -11.19 -0.29
C GLU A 14 -11.98 -9.84 -0.99
N ALA A 15 -12.34 -8.80 -0.24
CA ALA A 15 -12.47 -7.43 -0.73
C ALA A 15 -11.13 -6.93 -1.28
N ALA A 16 -10.02 -7.15 -0.58
CA ALA A 16 -8.68 -6.82 -1.07
C ALA A 16 -8.38 -7.53 -2.40
N GLY A 17 -8.75 -8.80 -2.54
CA GLY A 17 -8.62 -9.57 -3.77
C GLY A 17 -9.44 -8.99 -4.93
N ALA A 18 -10.69 -8.61 -4.69
CA ALA A 18 -11.56 -7.98 -5.67
C ALA A 18 -11.06 -6.60 -6.10
N LEU A 19 -10.67 -5.76 -5.14
CA LEU A 19 -10.06 -4.44 -5.39
C LEU A 19 -8.76 -4.58 -6.19
N ARG A 20 -7.96 -5.63 -5.92
CA ARG A 20 -6.72 -5.92 -6.64
C ARG A 20 -6.99 -6.26 -8.11
N ARG A 21 -7.90 -7.20 -8.38
CA ARG A 21 -8.27 -7.55 -9.77
C ARG A 21 -8.78 -6.33 -10.56
N THR A 22 -9.64 -5.52 -9.95
CA THR A 22 -10.17 -4.31 -10.58
C THR A 22 -9.09 -3.26 -10.81
N GLY A 23 -8.20 -3.06 -9.83
CA GLY A 23 -7.08 -2.12 -9.94
C GLY A 23 -6.05 -2.52 -10.99
N GLU A 24 -5.83 -3.80 -11.21
CA GLU A 24 -5.00 -4.30 -12.30
C GLU A 24 -5.56 -3.89 -13.66
N ALA A 25 -6.88 -3.99 -13.87
CA ALA A 25 -7.53 -3.56 -15.10
C ALA A 25 -7.43 -2.05 -15.34
N PHE A 26 -7.38 -1.23 -14.29
CA PHE A 26 -7.16 0.22 -14.43
C PHE A 26 -5.73 0.55 -14.80
N ALA A 27 -4.77 -0.07 -14.12
CA ALA A 27 -3.35 0.14 -14.40
C ALA A 27 -2.97 -0.35 -15.81
N ALA A 28 -3.50 -1.50 -16.24
CA ALA A 28 -3.21 -2.11 -17.53
C ALA A 28 -3.61 -1.21 -18.72
N ALA A 29 -4.66 -0.41 -18.56
CA ALA A 29 -5.08 0.55 -19.58
C ALA A 29 -4.01 1.62 -19.89
N GLU A 30 -3.09 1.87 -18.95
CA GLU A 30 -1.96 2.80 -19.10
C GLU A 30 -0.61 2.06 -19.19
N GLY A 31 -0.63 0.77 -19.55
CA GLY A 31 0.58 -0.06 -19.67
C GLY A 31 1.29 -0.33 -18.35
N GLN A 32 0.59 -0.19 -17.21
CA GLN A 32 1.11 -0.45 -15.88
C GLN A 32 0.46 -1.66 -15.22
N THR A 33 1.08 -2.12 -14.14
CA THR A 33 0.51 -3.12 -13.24
C THR A 33 -0.07 -2.43 -12.00
N GLN A 34 -0.96 -3.07 -11.26
CA GLN A 34 -1.46 -2.51 -10.01
C GLN A 34 -0.33 -2.27 -8.99
N ALA A 35 0.66 -3.15 -8.91
CA ALA A 35 1.78 -2.98 -7.98
C ALA A 35 2.58 -1.69 -8.27
N ARG A 36 2.80 -1.40 -9.56
CA ARG A 36 3.40 -0.13 -10.01
C ARG A 36 2.52 1.06 -9.67
N TRP A 37 1.21 0.97 -9.91
CA TRP A 37 0.28 2.03 -9.55
C TRP A 37 0.30 2.31 -8.04
N GLN A 38 0.22 1.28 -7.20
CA GLN A 38 0.29 1.41 -5.74
C GLN A 38 1.59 2.05 -5.28
N LEU A 39 2.74 1.63 -5.83
CA LEU A 39 4.02 2.26 -5.49
C LEU A 39 4.06 3.73 -5.91
N MET A 40 3.59 4.06 -7.13
CA MET A 40 3.51 5.45 -7.58
C MET A 40 2.60 6.28 -6.67
N SER A 41 1.43 5.77 -6.28
CA SER A 41 0.53 6.43 -5.33
C SER A 41 1.16 6.59 -3.94
N ALA A 42 1.97 5.64 -3.48
CA ALA A 42 2.62 5.73 -2.18
C ALA A 42 3.70 6.81 -2.13
N VAL A 43 4.36 7.10 -3.27
CA VAL A 43 5.44 8.10 -3.38
C VAL A 43 5.00 9.40 -4.07
N SER A 44 3.71 9.60 -4.29
CA SER A 44 3.22 10.76 -5.05
C SER A 44 3.17 12.05 -4.23
N GLU A 45 2.88 11.92 -2.93
CA GLU A 45 2.84 13.05 -1.99
C GLU A 45 4.25 13.44 -1.54
N GLU A 46 5.06 12.44 -1.19
CA GLU A 46 6.44 12.60 -0.76
C GLU A 46 7.32 11.47 -1.30
N ALA A 47 8.60 11.76 -1.54
CA ALA A 47 9.55 10.73 -1.95
C ALA A 47 9.87 9.84 -0.75
N LEU A 48 9.84 8.51 -0.94
CA LEU A 48 10.04 7.54 0.14
C LEU A 48 11.21 6.61 -0.16
N THR A 49 11.92 6.18 0.86
CA THR A 49 12.78 5.00 0.73
C THR A 49 11.94 3.77 0.40
N VAL A 50 12.54 2.77 -0.25
CA VAL A 50 11.88 1.49 -0.53
C VAL A 50 11.36 0.83 0.75
N SER A 51 12.08 0.99 1.87
CA SER A 51 11.66 0.47 3.18
C SER A 51 10.41 1.18 3.72
N GLN A 52 10.34 2.51 3.60
CA GLN A 52 9.13 3.27 3.99
C GLN A 52 7.94 2.89 3.10
N ALA A 53 8.13 2.82 1.78
CA ALA A 53 7.09 2.42 0.84
C ALA A 53 6.59 0.99 1.12
N ALA A 54 7.49 0.04 1.43
CA ALA A 54 7.12 -1.32 1.81
C ALA A 54 6.26 -1.39 3.07
N ARG A 55 6.59 -0.61 4.10
CA ARG A 55 5.76 -0.48 5.31
C ARG A 55 4.40 0.12 5.00
N ARG A 56 4.35 1.20 4.21
CA ARG A 56 3.09 1.87 3.81
C ARG A 56 2.18 0.95 3.01
N LEU A 57 2.76 0.12 2.13
CA LEU A 57 2.03 -0.83 1.27
C LEU A 57 1.74 -2.18 1.94
N GLY A 58 2.25 -2.43 3.16
CA GLY A 58 2.06 -3.70 3.86
C GLY A 58 2.66 -4.90 3.14
N THR A 59 3.76 -4.73 2.39
CA THR A 59 4.38 -5.79 1.59
C THR A 59 5.89 -5.89 1.84
N ALA A 60 6.50 -6.98 1.38
CA ALA A 60 7.93 -7.22 1.56
C ALA A 60 8.78 -6.21 0.75
N ARG A 61 9.84 -5.69 1.39
CA ARG A 61 10.80 -4.75 0.77
C ARG A 61 11.36 -5.26 -0.56
N GLN A 62 11.67 -6.55 -0.65
CA GLN A 62 12.17 -7.20 -1.86
C GLN A 62 11.20 -7.04 -3.05
N GLY A 63 9.89 -7.19 -2.81
CA GLY A 63 8.86 -6.97 -3.82
C GLY A 63 8.82 -5.52 -4.27
N VAL A 64 8.79 -4.58 -3.32
CA VAL A 64 8.79 -3.13 -3.62
C VAL A 64 10.04 -2.71 -4.38
N GLN A 65 11.21 -3.24 -4.03
CA GLN A 65 12.46 -2.95 -4.74
C GLN A 65 12.38 -3.36 -6.22
N ARG A 66 11.83 -4.54 -6.52
CA ARG A 66 11.64 -4.98 -7.91
C ARG A 66 10.70 -4.05 -8.69
N VAL A 67 9.61 -3.62 -8.06
CA VAL A 67 8.67 -2.68 -8.67
C VAL A 67 9.34 -1.31 -8.89
N ALA A 68 10.08 -0.81 -7.89
CA ALA A 68 10.82 0.45 -7.97
C ALA A 68 11.82 0.43 -9.13
N ASN A 69 12.63 -0.63 -9.23
CA ASN A 69 13.57 -0.81 -10.34
C ASN A 69 12.87 -0.86 -11.70
N GLY A 70 11.68 -1.46 -11.77
CA GLY A 70 10.87 -1.47 -12.97
C GLY A 70 10.35 -0.08 -13.37
N LEU A 71 9.94 0.73 -12.39
CA LEU A 71 9.52 2.12 -12.62
C LEU A 71 10.68 3.02 -13.04
N THR A 72 11.86 2.83 -12.44
CA THR A 72 13.06 3.61 -12.81
C THR A 72 13.56 3.24 -14.20
N GLY A 73 13.60 1.94 -14.52
CA GLY A 73 13.90 1.49 -15.88
C GLY A 73 12.93 2.02 -16.94
N ALA A 74 11.67 2.26 -16.56
CA ALA A 74 10.66 2.88 -17.41
C ALA A 74 10.65 4.42 -17.39
N ARG A 75 11.57 5.07 -16.66
CA ARG A 75 11.63 6.54 -16.47
C ARG A 75 10.38 7.17 -15.84
N LEU A 76 9.59 6.37 -15.13
CA LEU A 76 8.41 6.83 -14.37
C LEU A 76 8.77 7.23 -12.93
N ALA A 77 9.91 6.75 -12.43
CA ALA A 77 10.44 7.14 -11.14
C ALA A 77 11.96 7.29 -11.21
N GLU A 78 12.55 7.91 -10.21
CA GLU A 78 14.00 8.04 -10.07
C GLU A 78 14.41 7.93 -8.60
N PHE A 79 15.62 7.44 -8.37
CA PHE A 79 16.22 7.46 -7.04
C PHE A 79 16.96 8.78 -6.86
N VAL A 80 16.55 9.55 -5.86
CA VAL A 80 17.20 10.82 -5.47
C VAL A 80 17.97 10.65 -4.16
N PRO A 81 19.00 11.46 -3.91
CA PRO A 81 19.75 11.42 -2.66
C PRO A 81 18.84 11.57 -1.44
N ASN A 82 19.12 10.79 -0.41
CA ASN A 82 18.50 10.95 0.90
C ASN A 82 19.47 11.72 1.81
N PRO A 83 19.11 12.94 2.27
CA PRO A 83 19.98 13.76 3.12
C PRO A 83 20.27 13.09 4.46
N ASP A 84 19.35 12.27 4.98
CA ASP A 84 19.49 11.64 6.29
C ASP A 84 20.32 10.36 6.22
N HIS A 85 20.32 9.67 5.08
CA HIS A 85 20.99 8.37 4.93
C HIS A 85 21.46 8.08 3.49
N ARG A 86 22.77 8.21 3.26
CA ARG A 86 23.40 8.00 1.94
C ARG A 86 23.13 6.63 1.29
N THR A 87 22.91 5.58 2.08
CA THR A 87 22.72 4.20 1.59
C THR A 87 21.25 3.84 1.33
N SER A 88 20.31 4.75 1.62
CA SER A 88 18.88 4.55 1.41
C SER A 88 18.28 5.70 0.60
N PRO A 89 18.52 5.76 -0.72
CA PRO A 89 17.97 6.81 -1.56
C PRO A 89 16.43 6.83 -1.52
N LEU A 90 15.86 8.00 -1.76
CA LEU A 90 14.42 8.21 -1.86
C LEU A 90 13.97 7.91 -3.29
N LEU A 91 12.83 7.25 -3.45
CA LEU A 91 12.18 7.07 -4.74
C LEU A 91 11.19 8.22 -4.96
N ALA A 92 11.39 8.98 -6.04
CA ALA A 92 10.53 10.07 -6.44
C ALA A 92 9.91 9.82 -7.81
N LEU A 93 8.70 10.32 -8.07
CA LEU A 93 8.11 10.26 -9.40
C LEU A 93 8.69 11.34 -10.31
N THR A 94 8.97 10.95 -11.56
CA THR A 94 9.26 11.90 -12.63
C THR A 94 7.97 12.62 -13.06
N SER A 95 8.09 13.65 -13.89
CA SER A 95 6.93 14.32 -14.49
C SER A 95 6.05 13.36 -15.31
N GLU A 96 6.67 12.40 -16.00
CA GLU A 96 5.99 11.35 -16.76
C GLU A 96 5.29 10.36 -15.82
N GLY A 97 5.96 9.94 -14.73
CA GLY A 97 5.36 9.11 -13.69
C GLY A 97 4.13 9.74 -13.05
N ARG A 98 4.21 11.03 -12.69
CA ARG A 98 3.06 11.79 -12.16
C ARG A 98 1.91 11.85 -13.16
N THR A 99 2.22 12.02 -14.45
CA THR A 99 1.21 12.07 -15.51
C THR A 99 0.53 10.72 -15.71
N THR A 100 1.31 9.64 -15.73
CA THR A 100 0.82 8.26 -15.79
C THR A 100 -0.08 7.95 -14.60
N LEU A 101 0.36 8.29 -13.38
CA LEU A 101 -0.43 8.14 -12.17
C LEU A 101 -1.78 8.87 -12.28
N ARG A 102 -1.79 10.14 -12.72
CA ARG A 102 -3.04 10.90 -12.87
C ARG A 102 -4.02 10.22 -13.84
N ARG A 103 -3.54 9.63 -14.95
CA ARG A 103 -4.41 8.93 -15.90
C ARG A 103 -5.03 7.67 -15.30
N ILE A 104 -4.23 6.86 -14.61
CA ILE A 104 -4.72 5.67 -13.91
C ILE A 104 -5.75 6.07 -12.84
N THR A 105 -5.43 7.09 -12.04
CA THR A 105 -6.32 7.58 -10.98
C THR A 105 -7.64 8.12 -11.54
N ALA A 106 -7.62 8.92 -12.60
CA ALA A 106 -8.84 9.44 -13.23
C ALA A 106 -9.76 8.32 -13.76
N ARG A 107 -9.16 7.26 -14.32
CA ARG A 107 -9.89 6.05 -14.74
C ARG A 107 -10.52 5.33 -13.53
N ALA A 108 -9.75 5.15 -12.47
CA ALA A 108 -10.22 4.51 -11.25
C ALA A 108 -11.34 5.32 -10.58
N GLU A 109 -11.24 6.64 -10.52
CA GLU A 109 -12.27 7.53 -9.96
C GLU A 109 -13.62 7.36 -10.65
N ALA A 110 -13.65 7.24 -11.98
CA ALA A 110 -14.89 7.01 -12.70
C ALA A 110 -15.57 5.70 -12.29
N ALA A 111 -14.79 4.63 -12.15
CA ALA A 111 -15.31 3.33 -11.70
C ALA A 111 -15.70 3.35 -10.21
N HIS A 112 -14.89 3.98 -9.36
CA HIS A 112 -15.18 4.13 -7.93
C HIS A 112 -16.52 4.83 -7.72
N ARG A 113 -16.83 5.90 -8.46
CA ARG A 113 -18.15 6.56 -8.38
C ARG A 113 -19.32 5.62 -8.63
N VAL A 114 -19.20 4.72 -9.62
CA VAL A 114 -20.25 3.74 -9.95
C VAL A 114 -20.37 2.66 -8.87
N ILE A 115 -19.25 2.22 -8.30
CA ILE A 115 -19.21 1.23 -7.23
C ILE A 115 -19.82 1.82 -5.95
N THR A 116 -19.40 3.02 -5.55
CA THR A 116 -19.83 3.66 -4.30
C THR A 116 -21.27 4.15 -4.34
N ALA A 117 -21.83 4.44 -5.52
CA ALA A 117 -23.24 4.80 -5.67
C ALA A 117 -24.21 3.67 -5.23
N LYS A 118 -23.72 2.44 -5.07
CA LYS A 118 -24.49 1.29 -4.58
C LYS A 118 -24.38 1.07 -3.08
N LEU A 119 -23.56 1.86 -2.39
CA LEU A 119 -23.33 1.75 -0.96
C LEU A 119 -24.16 2.80 -0.21
N PRO A 120 -24.63 2.49 1.02
CA PRO A 120 -25.27 3.48 1.87
C PRO A 120 -24.36 4.68 2.15
N GLU A 121 -24.98 5.84 2.34
CA GLU A 121 -24.26 7.07 2.69
C GLU A 121 -23.56 6.90 4.05
N GLY A 122 -22.28 7.27 4.14
CA GLY A 122 -21.49 7.17 5.37
C GLY A 122 -20.79 5.82 5.61
N ASP A 123 -21.27 4.72 5.03
CA ASP A 123 -20.69 3.37 5.25
C ASP A 123 -19.23 3.28 4.84
N LEU A 124 -18.86 3.88 3.70
CA LEU A 124 -17.48 3.88 3.24
C LEU A 124 -16.55 4.62 4.21
N ALA A 125 -17.02 5.73 4.79
CA ALA A 125 -16.27 6.50 5.77
C ALA A 125 -16.14 5.72 7.09
N ALA A 126 -17.23 5.10 7.55
CA ALA A 126 -17.23 4.25 8.74
C ALA A 126 -16.29 3.04 8.58
N ALA A 127 -16.36 2.34 7.45
CA ALA A 127 -15.48 1.22 7.13
C ALA A 127 -14.01 1.66 7.09
N ARG A 128 -13.71 2.81 6.48
CA ARG A 128 -12.35 3.37 6.47
C ARG A 128 -11.84 3.62 7.88
N THR A 129 -12.63 4.29 8.73
CA THR A 129 -12.23 4.58 10.11
C THR A 129 -12.00 3.31 10.92
N LEU A 130 -12.87 2.31 10.76
CA LEU A 130 -12.71 1.01 11.43
C LEU A 130 -11.44 0.30 10.98
N LEU A 131 -11.19 0.21 9.68
CA LEU A 131 -10.00 -0.45 9.13
C LEU A 131 -8.69 0.24 9.54
N GLN A 132 -8.69 1.57 9.65
CA GLN A 132 -7.53 2.33 10.14
C GLN A 132 -7.21 1.95 11.59
N ARG A 133 -8.21 2.01 12.48
CA ARG A 133 -8.05 1.64 13.89
C ARG A 133 -7.65 0.17 14.04
N LEU A 134 -8.31 -0.74 13.33
CA LEU A 134 -7.98 -2.16 13.35
C LEU A 134 -6.52 -2.41 12.92
N THR A 135 -6.05 -1.69 11.90
CA THR A 135 -4.66 -1.82 11.43
C THR A 135 -3.65 -1.35 12.47
N GLU A 136 -3.97 -0.30 13.23
CA GLU A 136 -3.14 0.21 14.33
C GLU A 136 -3.07 -0.84 15.46
N GLU A 137 -4.21 -1.31 15.94
CA GLU A 137 -4.28 -2.32 17.02
C GLU A 137 -3.56 -3.63 16.66
N VAL A 138 -3.70 -4.11 15.41
CA VAL A 138 -2.99 -5.32 14.94
C VAL A 138 -1.48 -5.11 14.91
N ARG A 139 -1.00 -3.90 14.55
CA ARG A 139 0.44 -3.59 14.55
C ARG A 139 0.98 -3.53 15.97
N ASP A 140 0.25 -2.91 16.88
CA ASP A 140 0.65 -2.75 18.27
C ASP A 140 0.69 -4.11 18.97
N TYR A 141 -0.31 -4.97 18.74
CA TYR A 141 -0.29 -6.36 19.21
C TYR A 141 0.94 -7.13 18.69
N ALA A 142 1.23 -7.04 17.39
CA ALA A 142 2.37 -7.73 16.79
C ALA A 142 3.74 -7.19 17.28
N ALA A 143 3.81 -5.90 17.64
CA ALA A 143 5.01 -5.29 18.23
C ALA A 143 5.20 -5.75 19.68
N GLY A 144 4.12 -5.77 20.48
CA GLY A 144 4.14 -6.27 21.87
C GLY A 144 4.62 -7.72 21.95
N GLN A 145 4.11 -8.59 21.08
CA GLN A 145 4.52 -10.00 21.01
C GLN A 145 6.00 -10.21 20.65
N LYS A 146 6.59 -9.31 19.87
CA LYS A 146 8.04 -9.36 19.56
C LYS A 146 8.89 -8.91 20.74
N GLY A 147 8.41 -7.93 21.50
CA GLY A 147 9.09 -7.45 22.70
C GLY A 147 9.08 -8.47 23.84
N GLU A 148 7.97 -9.19 24.02
CA GLU A 148 7.83 -10.24 25.04
C GLU A 148 8.75 -11.44 24.74
N ARG A 149 8.74 -11.93 23.49
CA ARG A 149 9.65 -13.00 23.05
C ARG A 149 11.15 -12.65 23.11
N ALA A 150 11.50 -11.36 23.03
CA ALA A 150 12.89 -10.92 23.14
C ALA A 150 13.37 -10.91 24.61
N LYS A 151 12.48 -10.58 25.56
CA LYS A 151 12.76 -10.60 27.00
C LYS A 151 12.91 -12.02 27.54
N ASP A 152 12.04 -12.93 27.11
CA ASP A 152 12.11 -14.35 27.50
C ASP A 152 13.43 -15.03 27.04
N GLY A 153 14.03 -14.51 25.96
CA GLY A 153 15.30 -14.98 25.42
C GLY A 153 16.54 -14.42 26.13
N GLU A 154 16.46 -13.24 26.75
CA GLU A 154 17.55 -12.61 27.51
C GLU A 154 17.60 -13.08 28.99
N GLU A 155 16.47 -13.52 29.58
CA GLU A 155 16.44 -14.06 30.95
C GLU A 155 16.88 -15.54 31.05
N SER A 156 17.19 -16.18 29.91
CA SER A 156 17.59 -17.59 29.84
C SER A 156 19.10 -17.82 29.59
N GLU A 157 19.93 -16.78 29.57
CA GLU A 157 21.41 -16.82 29.46
C GLU A 157 22.10 -16.35 30.75
#